data_AF-A0A090S8D9-F1
#
_entry.id   AF-A0A090S8D9-F1
#
_cell.length_a   1.000
_cell.length_b   1.000
_cell.length_c   1.000
_cell.angle_alpha   90.00
_cell.angle_beta   90.00
_cell.angle_gamma   90.00
#
_symmetry.space_group_name_H-M   'P 1'
#
loop_
_entity.id
_entity.type
_entity.pdbx_description
1 polymer ?
#
loop_
_entity_poly.entity_id
_entity_poly.type
_entity_poly.pdbx_seq_one_letter_code
_entity_poly.pdbx_strand_id
1 'polypeptide(L)' 'MKARNAGTIINISSIAGRKTFGNHAAYCGTKFAVHAISENVREEVAESDVRVVTMLLAR' A
#
# COMPACT_ATOMS: atom_id res chain seq x y z
N MET A 1 3.53 12.24 -10.64
CA MET A 1 4.95 11.88 -10.41
C MET A 1 5.60 11.38 -11.69
N LYS A 2 4.95 10.51 -12.48
CA LYS A 2 5.47 10.01 -13.79
C LYS A 2 6.00 11.09 -14.74
N ALA A 3 5.25 12.16 -15.01
CA ALA A 3 5.72 13.24 -15.90
C ALA A 3 7.00 13.95 -15.41
N ARG A 4 7.26 13.94 -14.10
CA ARG A 4 8.49 14.50 -13.49
C ARG A 4 9.59 13.44 -13.32
N ASN A 5 9.29 12.18 -13.64
CA ASN A 5 10.12 10.99 -13.42
C ASN A 5 10.83 10.96 -12.05
N ALA A 6 10.11 11.30 -10.97
CA ALA A 6 10.63 11.27 -9.61
C ALA A 6 9.50 11.32 -8.56
N GLY A 7 9.68 10.63 -7.45
CA GLY A 7 8.88 10.82 -6.23
C GLY A 7 8.71 9.57 -5.36
N THR A 8 8.12 9.74 -4.18
CA THR A 8 7.80 8.64 -3.27
C THR A 8 6.37 8.76 -2.80
N ILE A 9 5.60 7.68 -2.91
CA ILE A 9 4.28 7.50 -2.33
C ILE A 9 4.44 6.62 -1.09
N ILE A 10 3.94 7.08 0.06
CA ILE A 10 3.99 6.34 1.32
C ILE A 10 2.56 6.08 1.78
N ASN A 11 2.16 4.81 1.76
CA ASN A 11 0.86 4.37 2.24
C ASN A 11 0.96 3.87 3.68
N ILE A 12 0.13 4.42 4.56
CA ILE A 12 0.03 3.98 5.95
C ILE A 12 -1.00 2.86 6.06
N SER A 13 -0.52 1.67 6.34
CA SER A 13 -1.32 0.47 6.52
C SER A 13 -1.13 -0.11 7.92
N SER A 14 -1.74 -1.25 8.16
CA SER A 14 -1.69 -1.97 9.43
C SER A 14 -1.27 -3.41 9.15
N ILE A 15 -0.77 -4.11 10.18
CA ILE A 15 -0.67 -5.58 10.15
C ILE A 15 -1.99 -6.26 9.72
N ALA A 16 -3.13 -5.57 9.94
CA ALA A 16 -4.46 -5.96 9.43
C ALA A 16 -4.56 -6.09 7.90
N GLY A 17 -3.59 -5.56 7.13
CA GLY A 17 -3.49 -5.71 5.68
C GLY A 17 -2.75 -6.97 5.22
N ARG A 18 -2.25 -7.79 6.15
CA ARG A 18 -1.62 -9.10 5.89
C ARG A 18 -2.18 -10.23 6.75
N LYS A 19 -2.81 -9.92 7.88
CA LYS A 19 -3.44 -10.87 8.80
C LYS A 19 -4.77 -10.30 9.27
N THR A 20 -5.81 -11.11 9.40
CA THR A 20 -7.13 -10.66 9.88
C THR A 20 -7.25 -10.73 11.41
N PHE A 21 -8.19 -9.95 11.94
CA PHE A 21 -8.52 -9.90 13.36
C PHE A 21 -10.05 -9.96 13.53
N GLY A 22 -10.53 -10.74 14.51
CA GLY A 22 -11.96 -10.84 14.81
C GLY A 22 -12.57 -9.48 15.13
N ASN A 23 -13.85 -9.26 14.79
CA ASN A 23 -14.58 -7.98 14.92
C ASN A 23 -14.03 -6.80 14.08
N HIS A 24 -13.10 -7.05 13.14
CA HIS A 24 -12.48 -6.01 12.31
C HIS A 24 -12.62 -6.28 10.80
N ALA A 25 -13.70 -6.95 10.37
CA ALA A 25 -13.85 -7.44 8.99
C ALA A 25 -13.70 -6.33 7.93
N ALA A 26 -14.45 -5.23 8.07
CA ALA A 26 -14.36 -4.10 7.14
C ALA A 26 -12.98 -3.45 7.17
N TYR A 27 -12.40 -3.25 8.36
CA TYR A 27 -11.07 -2.66 8.51
C TYR A 27 -9.99 -3.53 7.84
N CYS A 28 -9.99 -4.84 8.11
CA CYS A 28 -9.07 -5.78 7.46
C CYS A 28 -9.25 -5.74 5.94
N GLY A 29 -10.49 -5.79 5.44
CA GLY A 29 -10.78 -5.67 4.01
C GLY A 29 -10.17 -4.42 3.39
N THR A 30 -10.36 -3.25 4.00
CA THR A 30 -9.75 -2.00 3.51
C THR A 30 -8.22 -2.03 3.53
N LYS A 31 -7.58 -2.62 4.56
CA LYS A 31 -6.13 -2.66 4.65
C LYS A 31 -5.50 -3.68 3.70
N PHE A 32 -6.19 -4.78 3.38
CA PHE A 32 -5.83 -5.67 2.27
C PHE A 32 -5.96 -4.95 0.93
N ALA A 33 -7.04 -4.19 0.73
CA ALA A 33 -7.23 -3.40 -0.49
C ALA A 33 -6.11 -2.38 -0.70
N VAL A 34 -5.69 -1.67 0.36
CA VAL A 34 -4.54 -0.75 0.31
C VAL A 34 -3.27 -1.50 -0.12
N HIS A 35 -3.05 -2.73 0.36
CA HIS A 35 -1.91 -3.54 -0.04
C HIS A 35 -1.93 -3.85 -1.53
N ALA A 36 -3.04 -4.40 -2.03
CA ALA A 36 -3.21 -4.77 -3.42
C ALA A 36 -3.09 -3.57 -4.37
N ILE A 37 -3.70 -2.43 -4.02
CA ILE A 37 -3.59 -1.20 -4.81
C ILE A 37 -2.14 -0.71 -4.84
N SER A 38 -1.44 -0.72 -3.70
CA SER A 38 -0.04 -0.27 -3.63
C SER A 38 0.89 -1.14 -4.46
N GLU A 39 0.60 -2.44 -4.51
CA GLU A 39 1.34 -3.41 -5.32
C GLU A 39 1.16 -3.18 -6.81
N ASN A 40 -0.08 -3.11 -7.28
CA ASN A 40 -0.36 -2.85 -8.69
C ASN A 40 0.19 -1.48 -9.14
N VAL A 41 0.04 -0.43 -8.32
CA VAL A 41 0.61 0.89 -8.67
C VAL A 41 2.14 0.83 -8.77
N ARG A 42 2.81 0.00 -7.95
CA ARG A 42 4.27 -0.18 -8.02
C ARG A 42 4.69 -0.80 -9.35
N GLU A 43 3.94 -1.78 -9.84
CA GLU A 43 4.15 -2.41 -11.14
C GLU A 43 3.93 -1.42 -12.29
N GLU A 44 2.84 -0.64 -12.24
CA GLU A 44 2.52 0.37 -13.24
C GLU A 44 3.57 1.48 -13.37
N VAL A 45 4.34 1.74 -12.32
CA VAL A 45 5.38 2.77 -12.28
C VAL A 45 6.81 2.21 -12.30
N ALA A 46 6.98 0.90 -12.50
CA ALA A 46 8.27 0.21 -12.39
C ALA A 46 9.36 0.77 -13.33
N GLU A 47 8.97 1.31 -14.48
CA GLU A 47 9.89 1.94 -15.46
C GLU A 47 10.25 3.40 -15.14
N SER A 48 9.72 3.96 -14.05
CA SER A 48 9.97 5.34 -13.62
C SER A 48 10.66 5.40 -12.28
N ASP A 49 11.30 6.53 -11.95
CA ASP A 49 11.90 6.75 -10.62
C ASP A 49 10.86 7.16 -9.55
N VAL A 50 9.71 6.49 -9.58
CA VAL A 50 8.62 6.67 -8.62
C VAL A 50 8.55 5.46 -7.71
N ARG A 51 8.73 5.69 -6.40
CA ARG A 51 8.72 4.63 -5.39
C ARG A 51 7.37 4.55 -4.69
N VAL A 52 6.89 3.33 -4.45
CA VAL A 52 5.66 3.09 -3.68
C VAL A 52 6.00 2.22 -2.48
N VAL A 53 5.84 2.78 -1.28
CA VAL A 53 6.16 2.14 0.00
C VAL A 53 4.91 2.00 0.83
N THR A 54 4.65 0.80 1.33
CA THR A 54 3.55 0.53 2.27
C THR A 54 4.13 0.26 3.65
N MET A 55 3.91 1.18 4.59
CA MET A 55 4.32 1.00 5.98
C MET A 55 3.22 0.29 6.76
N LEU A 56 3.55 -0.87 7.33
CA LEU A 56 2.64 -1.64 8.16
C LEU A 56 2.86 -1.28 9.63
N LEU A 57 1.86 -0.65 10.24
CA LEU A 57 1.86 -0.40 11.67
C LEU A 57 1.28 -1.62 12.41
N ALA A 58 2.02 -2.10 13.40
CA ALA A 58 1.52 -3.00 14.42
C ALA A 58 1.58 -2.23 15.74
N ARG A 59 0.48 -2.23 16.48
CA ARG A 59 0.49 -1.95 17.92
C ARG A 59 0.50 -3.28 18.64
#